data_AF-A0A6P2SJC9-F1
#
_entry.id   AF-A0A6P2SJC9-F1
#
_cell.length_a   1.000
_cell.length_b   1.000
_cell.length_c   1.000
_cell.angle_alpha   90.00
_cell.angle_beta   90.00
_cell.angle_gamma   90.00
#
_symmetry.space_group_name_H-M   'P 1'
#
loop_
_entity.id
_entity.type
_entity.pdbx_description
1 polymer ?
#
loop_
_entity_poly.entity_id
_entity_poly.type
_entity_poly.pdbx_seq_one_letter_code
_entity_poly.pdbx_strand_id
1 'polypeptide(L)'
;MLRIMSETDLPPDDPLYRAVIQCSDPEATAWAWAAGIELGLPGDEIIRDDEYGGDGEEIRLALQMRSYVGVHGLAHAGFCEIRVRNGMAAWPHMKFWTQEVGMPETAS
;
A
#
# COMPACT_ATOMS: atom_id res chain seq x y z
N MET A 1 14.31 -6.49 1.82
CA MET A 1 13.61 -6.95 0.60
C MET A 1 14.16 -6.28 -0.66
N LEU A 2 14.11 -4.95 -0.78
CA LEU A 2 14.59 -4.20 -1.95
C LEU A 2 16.07 -4.44 -2.31
N ARG A 3 16.95 -4.62 -1.31
CA ARG A 3 18.38 -4.90 -1.53
C ARG A 3 18.64 -6.26 -2.20
N ILE A 4 17.83 -7.26 -1.89
CA ILE A 4 17.91 -8.60 -2.50
C ILE A 4 17.36 -8.54 -3.93
N MET A 5 16.35 -7.70 -4.17
CA MET A 5 15.81 -7.45 -5.51
C MET A 5 16.74 -6.66 -6.42
N SER A 6 17.53 -5.72 -5.90
CA SER A 6 18.55 -5.01 -6.69
C SER A 6 19.71 -5.92 -7.13
N GLU A 7 19.86 -7.09 -6.50
CA GLU A 7 20.84 -8.12 -6.87
C GLU A 7 20.24 -9.14 -7.86
N THR A 8 18.92 -9.07 -8.10
CA THR A 8 18.25 -9.88 -9.12
C THR A 8 18.25 -9.09 -10.42
N ASP A 9 18.74 -9.68 -11.51
CA ASP A 9 18.79 -9.05 -12.85
C ASP A 9 17.40 -9.05 -13.52
N LEU A 10 16.40 -8.59 -12.76
CA LEU A 10 15.01 -8.51 -13.20
C LEU A 10 14.75 -7.12 -13.78
N PRO A 11 14.05 -7.02 -14.92
CA PRO A 11 13.66 -5.74 -15.45
C PRO A 11 12.77 -4.98 -14.44
N PRO A 12 12.84 -3.64 -14.35
CA PRO A 12 12.06 -2.84 -13.39
C PRO A 12 10.53 -3.08 -13.44
N ASP A 13 10.04 -3.62 -14.55
CA ASP A 13 8.64 -3.94 -14.82
C ASP A 13 8.28 -5.42 -14.59
N ASP A 14 9.20 -6.24 -14.11
CA ASP A 14 8.96 -7.65 -13.79
C ASP A 14 7.87 -7.78 -12.72
N PRO A 15 6.93 -8.76 -12.83
CA PRO A 15 5.86 -8.94 -11.85
C PRO A 15 6.35 -9.08 -10.40
N LEU A 16 7.47 -9.75 -10.17
CA LEU A 16 8.05 -9.89 -8.83
C LEU A 16 8.65 -8.54 -8.37
N TYR A 17 9.31 -7.82 -9.27
CA TYR A 17 9.86 -6.50 -8.97
C TYR A 17 8.78 -5.48 -8.60
N ARG A 18 7.65 -5.50 -9.33
CA ARG A 18 6.47 -4.71 -9.00
C ARG A 18 5.90 -5.09 -7.64
N ALA A 19 5.67 -6.39 -7.40
CA ALA A 19 5.14 -6.87 -6.12
C ALA A 19 6.02 -6.44 -4.95
N VAL A 20 7.35 -6.48 -5.08
CA VAL A 20 8.26 -6.05 -4.01
C VAL A 20 8.29 -4.53 -3.80
N ILE A 21 8.21 -3.72 -4.87
CA ILE A 21 8.03 -2.27 -4.72
C ILE A 21 6.74 -1.97 -3.95
N GLN A 22 5.69 -2.77 -4.15
CA GLN A 22 4.46 -2.67 -3.36
C GLN A 22 4.57 -3.21 -1.93
N CYS A 23 5.52 -4.10 -1.66
CA CYS A 23 5.81 -4.63 -0.33
C CYS A 23 6.79 -3.74 0.47
N SER A 24 7.04 -2.52 0.02
CA SER A 24 7.70 -1.51 0.81
C SER A 24 6.93 -1.31 2.13
N ASP A 25 7.63 -1.30 3.27
CA ASP A 25 7.00 -1.30 4.60
C ASP A 25 5.93 -0.20 4.75
N PRO A 26 6.16 1.06 4.32
CA PRO A 26 5.13 2.09 4.39
C PRO A 26 3.87 1.79 3.56
N GLU A 27 4.01 1.34 2.31
CA GLU A 27 2.88 0.98 1.47
C GLU A 27 2.10 -0.20 2.06
N ALA A 28 2.80 -1.18 2.63
CA ALA A 28 2.18 -2.31 3.33
C ALA A 28 1.39 -1.85 4.58
N THR A 29 1.95 -0.95 5.38
CA THR A 29 1.27 -0.33 6.53
C THR A 29 0.02 0.43 6.09
N ALA A 30 0.12 1.25 5.05
CA ALA A 30 -1.02 1.99 4.52
C ALA A 30 -2.10 1.05 3.93
N TRP A 31 -1.68 -0.02 3.26
CA TRP A 31 -2.61 -1.01 2.73
C TRP A 31 -3.36 -1.72 3.85
N ALA A 32 -2.66 -2.17 4.89
CA ALA A 32 -3.25 -2.83 6.05
C ALA A 32 -4.24 -1.90 6.78
N TRP A 33 -3.87 -0.62 6.92
CA TRP A 33 -4.77 0.41 7.45
C TRP A 33 -6.06 0.52 6.64
N ALA A 34 -5.95 0.70 5.32
CA ALA A 34 -7.11 0.82 4.45
C ALA A 34 -8.00 -0.43 4.51
N ALA A 35 -7.41 -1.62 4.52
CA ALA A 35 -8.13 -2.88 4.62
C ALA A 35 -8.91 -2.99 5.94
N GLY A 36 -8.28 -2.62 7.06
CA GLY A 36 -8.95 -2.61 8.36
C GLY A 36 -10.12 -1.62 8.42
N ILE A 37 -9.96 -0.43 7.83
CA ILE A 37 -11.04 0.56 7.73
C ILE A 37 -12.21 0.04 6.88
N GLU A 38 -11.94 -0.61 5.74
CA GLU A 38 -12.98 -1.21 4.89
C GLU A 38 -13.76 -2.32 5.63
N LEU A 39 -13.07 -3.07 6.48
CA LEU A 39 -13.67 -4.11 7.34
C LEU A 39 -14.40 -3.54 8.57
N GLY A 40 -14.34 -2.22 8.79
CA GLY A 40 -14.98 -1.55 9.94
C GLY A 40 -14.26 -1.78 11.27
N LEU A 41 -12.97 -2.10 11.26
CA LEU A 41 -12.16 -2.28 12.47
C LEU A 41 -11.83 -0.93 13.13
N PRO A 42 -11.77 -0.87 14.47
CA PRO A 42 -11.23 0.28 15.20
C PRO A 42 -9.77 0.55 14.83
N GLY A 43 -9.38 1.82 14.73
CA GLY A 43 -8.03 2.21 14.30
C GLY A 43 -6.91 1.64 15.18
N ASP A 44 -7.14 1.62 16.49
CA ASP A 44 -6.25 1.06 17.51
C ASP A 44 -6.16 -0.48 17.49
N GLU A 45 -7.13 -1.16 16.87
CA GLU A 45 -7.03 -2.60 16.57
C GLU A 45 -6.27 -2.88 15.27
N ILE A 46 -6.25 -1.93 14.32
CA ILE A 46 -5.50 -2.06 13.07
C ILE A 46 -4.01 -1.80 13.29
N ILE A 47 -3.67 -0.76 14.06
CA ILE A 47 -2.31 -0.43 14.49
C ILE A 47 -2.38 -0.10 15.97
N ARG A 48 -1.68 -0.85 16.82
CA ARG A 48 -1.69 -0.61 18.29
C ARG A 48 -0.70 0.46 18.69
N ASP A 49 -0.90 1.04 19.88
CA ASP A 49 -0.04 2.11 20.40
C ASP A 49 1.42 1.68 20.58
N ASP A 50 1.65 0.42 20.92
CA ASP A 50 2.98 -0.15 21.19
C ASP A 50 3.69 -0.68 19.93
N GLU A 51 3.04 -0.62 18.76
CA GLU A 51 3.65 -0.99 17.49
C GLU A 51 4.56 0.10 16.94
N TYR A 52 5.38 -0.25 15.95
CA TYR A 52 6.34 0.66 15.32
C TYR A 52 7.27 1.38 16.31
N GLY A 53 7.64 0.72 17.42
CA GLY A 53 8.51 1.30 18.44
C GLY A 53 7.80 2.23 19.44
N GLY A 54 6.47 2.19 19.50
CA GLY A 54 5.65 3.05 20.36
C GLY A 54 5.01 4.23 19.62
N ASP A 55 5.19 4.31 18.30
CA ASP A 55 4.71 5.42 17.46
C ASP A 55 3.36 5.11 16.77
N GLY A 56 2.66 4.06 17.21
CA GLY A 56 1.42 3.60 16.59
C GLY A 56 0.36 4.71 16.49
N GLU A 57 0.16 5.48 17.55
CA GLU A 57 -0.79 6.61 17.56
C GLU A 57 -0.43 7.66 16.50
N GLU A 58 0.85 8.03 16.40
CA GLU A 58 1.33 9.01 15.43
C GLU A 58 1.13 8.50 14.00
N ILE A 59 1.41 7.22 13.75
CA ILE A 59 1.21 6.60 12.44
C ILE A 59 -0.26 6.57 12.06
N ARG A 60 -1.17 6.20 12.98
CA ARG A 60 -2.62 6.25 12.74
C ARG A 60 -3.08 7.66 12.40
N LEU A 61 -2.61 8.66 13.15
CA LEU A 61 -2.93 10.06 12.87
C LEU A 61 -2.43 10.45 11.47
N ALA A 62 -1.20 10.10 11.12
CA ALA A 62 -0.64 10.39 9.80
C ALA A 62 -1.44 9.71 8.66
N LEU A 63 -1.89 8.47 8.86
CA LEU A 63 -2.74 7.74 7.92
C LEU A 63 -4.11 8.41 7.75
N GLN A 64 -4.77 8.80 8.84
CA GLN A 64 -6.05 9.54 8.80
C GLN A 64 -5.89 10.90 8.09
N MET A 65 -4.78 11.57 8.33
CA MET A 65 -4.46 12.88 7.75
C MET A 65 -3.91 12.80 6.32
N ARG A 66 -3.77 11.60 5.74
CA ARG A 66 -3.20 11.37 4.40
C ARG A 66 -1.74 11.84 4.28
N SER A 67 -1.02 11.94 5.38
CA SER A 67 0.37 12.40 5.43
C SER A 67 1.38 11.26 5.60
N TYR A 68 0.93 10.05 5.89
CA TYR A 68 1.80 8.88 5.94
C TYR A 68 2.31 8.52 4.53
N VAL A 69 3.62 8.32 4.38
CA VAL A 69 4.29 8.23 3.06
C VAL A 69 3.75 7.11 2.18
N GLY A 70 3.39 5.96 2.76
CA GLY A 70 2.84 4.82 2.02
C GLY A 70 1.52 5.12 1.30
N VAL A 71 0.74 6.10 1.78
CA VAL A 71 -0.50 6.55 1.12
C VAL A 71 -0.19 7.10 -0.28
N HIS A 72 0.91 7.82 -0.42
CA HIS A 72 1.34 8.37 -1.71
C HIS A 72 1.88 7.28 -2.64
N GLY A 73 2.55 6.26 -2.10
CA GLY A 73 2.97 5.09 -2.87
C GLY A 73 1.79 4.32 -3.45
N LEU A 74 0.76 4.03 -2.62
CA LEU A 74 -0.46 3.36 -3.08
C LEU A 74 -1.21 4.19 -4.13
N ALA A 75 -1.32 5.51 -3.93
CA ALA A 75 -1.95 6.38 -4.91
C ALA A 75 -1.16 6.45 -6.22
N HIS A 76 0.17 6.52 -6.15
CA HIS A 76 1.03 6.50 -7.32
C HIS A 76 0.92 5.17 -8.09
N ALA A 77 0.79 4.05 -7.38
CA ALA A 77 0.53 2.73 -7.96
C ALA A 77 -0.91 2.56 -8.50
N GLY A 78 -1.76 3.58 -8.38
CA GLY A 78 -3.12 3.58 -8.92
C GLY A 78 -4.17 2.89 -8.03
N PHE A 79 -3.81 2.47 -6.82
CA PHE A 79 -4.73 1.77 -5.91
C PHE A 79 -5.82 2.70 -5.39
N CYS A 80 -5.55 3.99 -5.22
CA CYS A 80 -6.54 4.97 -4.82
C CYS A 80 -6.16 6.37 -5.34
N GLU A 81 -7.06 7.34 -5.22
CA GLU A 81 -6.71 8.76 -5.35
C GLU A 81 -6.41 9.37 -3.98
N ILE A 82 -5.55 10.39 -3.91
CA ILE A 82 -5.34 11.12 -2.65
C ILE A 82 -6.55 11.99 -2.29
N ARG A 83 -7.27 12.49 -3.30
CA ARG A 83 -8.43 13.37 -3.13
C ARG A 83 -9.54 12.90 -4.04
N VAL A 84 -10.78 13.03 -3.58
CA VAL A 84 -11.95 12.76 -4.42
C VAL A 84 -11.92 13.73 -5.61
N ARG A 85 -11.79 13.17 -6.81
CA ARG A 85 -11.94 13.86 -8.08
C ARG A 85 -12.86 13.01 -8.94
N ASN A 86 -13.89 13.63 -9.51
CA ASN A 86 -14.82 12.99 -10.44
C ASN A 86 -15.48 11.70 -9.91
N GLY A 87 -15.73 11.61 -8.60
CA GLY A 87 -16.38 10.43 -7.99
C GLY A 87 -15.50 9.19 -7.85
N MET A 88 -14.19 9.29 -8.06
CA MET A 88 -13.26 8.17 -7.87
C MET A 88 -13.01 7.87 -6.38
N ALA A 89 -12.78 6.58 -6.07
CA ALA A 89 -12.35 6.13 -4.75
C ALA A 89 -11.07 6.85 -4.34
N ALA A 90 -11.15 7.55 -3.21
CA ALA A 90 -10.05 8.26 -2.61
C ALA A 90 -9.71 7.64 -1.26
N TRP A 91 -8.45 7.79 -0.86
CA TRP A 91 -7.96 7.30 0.43
C TRP A 91 -8.94 7.60 1.58
N PRO A 92 -9.25 6.60 2.43
CA PRO A 92 -8.64 5.27 2.50
C PRO A 92 -9.25 4.20 1.58
N HIS A 93 -10.23 4.53 0.74
CA HIS A 93 -10.88 3.54 -0.12
C HIS A 93 -10.01 3.17 -1.32
N MET A 94 -9.87 1.86 -1.55
CA MET A 94 -9.08 1.30 -2.65
C MET A 94 -9.97 0.98 -3.87
N LYS A 95 -9.45 1.23 -5.07
CA LYS A 95 -10.02 0.81 -6.35
C LYS A 95 -9.90 -0.71 -6.54
N PHE A 96 -8.79 -1.28 -6.07
CA PHE A 96 -8.48 -2.70 -6.07
C PHE A 96 -7.49 -3.00 -4.93
N TRP A 97 -7.47 -4.25 -4.45
CA TRP A 97 -6.71 -4.63 -3.25
C TRP A 97 -5.40 -5.35 -3.55
N THR A 98 -5.25 -5.92 -4.75
CA THR A 98 -4.08 -6.69 -5.16
C THR A 98 -3.66 -6.30 -6.56
N GLN A 99 -2.36 -6.34 -6.87
CA GLN A 99 -1.91 -6.25 -8.25
C GLN A 99 -2.40 -7.45 -9.06
N GLU A 100 -2.82 -7.21 -10.30
CA GLU A 100 -2.99 -8.30 -11.26
C GLU A 100 -1.63 -8.89 -11.57
N VAL A 101 -1.45 -10.18 -11.29
CA VAL A 101 -0.28 -10.93 -11.74
C VAL A 101 -0.53 -11.20 -13.22
N GLY A 102 0.11 -10.43 -14.10
CA GLY A 102 0.08 -10.71 -15.53
C GLY A 102 0.57 -12.13 -15.76
N MET A 103 -0.30 -13.04 -16.21
CA MET A 103 0.18 -14.29 -16.77
C MET A 103 1.00 -13.92 -18.02
N PRO A 104 2.23 -14.43 -18.17
CA PRO A 104 2.91 -14.29 -19.44
C PRO A 104 1.99 -14.90 -20.51
N GLU A 105 1.68 -14.14 -21.55
CA GLU A 105 1.00 -14.69 -22.72
C GLU A 105 1.79 -15.94 -23.12
N THR A 106 1.08 -17.06 -23.18
CA THR A 106 1.65 -18.29 -23.72
C THR A 106 1.97 -17.99 -25.17
N ALA A 107 3.24 -17.72 -25.44
CA ALA A 107 3.77 -17.51 -26.78
C ALA A 107 3.29 -18.68 -27.65
N SER A 108 2.45 -18.36 -28.63
CA SER A 108 2.05 -19.27 -29.71
C SER A 108 3.09 -19.24 -30.83
#